data_AF-A0A166B038-F1
#
_entry.id   AF-A0A166B038-F1
#
_cell.length_a   1.000
_cell.length_b   1.000
_cell.length_c   1.000
_cell.angle_alpha   90.00
_cell.angle_beta   90.00
_cell.angle_gamma   90.00
#
_symmetry.space_group_name_H-M   'P 1'
#
loop_
_entity.id
_entity.type
_entity.pdbx_description
1 polymer ?
#
loop_
_entity_poly.entity_id
_entity_poly.type
_entity_poly.pdbx_seq_one_letter_code
_entity_poly.pdbx_strand_id
1 'polypeptide(L)'
;MLPNPIPEIQRSNLSSTILMLKAMGINDLLNFDFMDPPPAQTLLTALEQLYALSALDDEGLLTRLGRKMADFPMEPNLAKMLIASVDLGCSEEILSVVAMLSVQNVFYRPKEKQGQADAKKAKFHQPEGDHLTLLTVYNGWKASKFSNPWCYENFIQARSMRRAQDVRKQLLGIMDR
;
A
#
# COMPACT_ATOMS: atom_id res chain seq x y z
N MET A 1 10.15 20.57 26.82
CA MET A 1 9.72 20.21 25.45
C MET A 1 10.96 20.19 24.58
N LEU A 2 11.06 19.28 23.61
CA LEU A 2 12.17 19.31 22.67
C LEU A 2 12.12 20.61 21.86
N PRO A 3 13.27 21.27 21.59
CA PRO A 3 13.31 22.55 20.89
C PRO A 3 12.91 22.42 19.42
N ASN A 4 13.16 21.26 18.80
CA ASN A 4 12.77 20.93 17.44
C ASN A 4 12.06 19.56 17.40
N PRO A 5 11.12 19.35 16.46
CA PRO A 5 10.53 18.03 16.23
C PRO A 5 11.59 17.07 15.70
N ILE A 6 11.53 15.81 16.14
CA ILE A 6 12.41 14.75 15.66
C ILE A 6 12.16 14.55 14.15
N PRO A 7 13.20 14.38 13.30
CA PRO A 7 13.05 14.13 11.87
C PRO A 7 12.21 12.89 11.53
N GLU A 8 11.54 12.88 10.38
CA GLU A 8 10.73 11.74 9.93
C GLU A 8 11.57 10.50 9.59
N ILE A 9 12.76 10.72 9.02
CA ILE A 9 13.71 9.64 8.68
C ILE A 9 14.18 8.85 9.92
N GLN A 10 14.09 9.45 11.11
CA GLN A 10 14.43 8.80 12.38
C GLN A 10 13.21 8.13 13.05
N ARG A 11 12.00 8.29 12.50
CA ARG A 11 10.73 7.86 13.14
C ARG A 11 9.91 6.87 12.32
N SER A 12 10.21 6.71 11.04
CA SER A 12 9.41 5.93 10.09
C SER A 12 10.15 4.71 9.56
N ASN A 13 9.42 3.79 8.93
CA ASN A 13 10.02 2.67 8.21
C ASN A 13 10.71 3.20 6.95
N LEU A 14 11.98 2.82 6.75
CA LEU A 14 12.81 3.31 5.66
C LEU A 14 12.82 2.40 4.43
N SER A 15 12.08 1.29 4.42
CA SER A 15 12.12 0.31 3.33
C SER A 15 11.82 0.91 1.95
N SER A 16 10.79 1.76 1.83
CA SER A 16 10.49 2.46 0.57
C SER A 16 11.59 3.47 0.18
N THR A 17 12.05 4.27 1.14
CA THR A 17 13.12 5.27 0.92
C THR A 17 14.44 4.60 0.50
N ILE A 18 14.85 3.53 1.18
CA ILE A 18 16.08 2.80 0.86
C ILE A 18 15.99 2.15 -0.52
N LEU A 19 14.84 1.56 -0.86
CA LEU A 19 14.61 1.00 -2.19
C LEU A 19 14.82 2.08 -3.28
N MET A 20 14.28 3.28 -3.05
CA MET A 20 14.43 4.40 -3.98
C MET A 20 15.88 4.91 -4.06
N LEU A 21 16.59 5.06 -2.93
CA LEU A 21 18.01 5.45 -2.92
C LEU A 21 18.88 4.44 -3.68
N LYS A 22 18.64 3.13 -3.47
CA LYS A 22 19.33 2.06 -4.20
C LYS A 22 19.00 2.09 -5.70
N ALA A 23 17.75 2.38 -6.07
CA ALA A 23 17.35 2.54 -7.48
C ALA A 23 18.02 3.75 -8.15
N MET A 24 18.33 4.81 -7.39
CA MET A 24 19.12 5.96 -7.85
C MET A 24 20.63 5.66 -7.98
N GLY A 25 21.10 4.48 -7.56
CA GLY A 25 22.50 4.07 -7.61
C GLY A 25 23.30 4.36 -6.34
N ILE A 26 22.65 4.78 -5.25
CA ILE A 26 23.31 5.01 -3.96
C ILE A 26 23.44 3.69 -3.22
N ASN A 27 24.64 3.12 -3.23
CA ASN A 27 24.91 1.82 -2.62
C ASN A 27 25.41 1.92 -1.17
N ASP A 28 26.20 2.94 -0.87
CA ASP A 28 26.73 3.20 0.46
C ASP A 28 25.78 4.11 1.24
N LEU A 29 24.84 3.48 1.94
CA LEU A 29 23.83 4.19 2.74
C LEU A 29 24.37 4.62 4.10
N LEU A 30 25.49 4.03 4.57
CA LEU A 30 26.06 4.36 5.88
C LEU A 30 26.84 5.67 5.82
N ASN A 31 27.55 5.92 4.71
CA ASN A 31 28.28 7.16 4.49
C ASN A 31 27.50 8.18 3.64
N PHE A 32 26.21 7.94 3.40
CA PHE A 32 25.37 8.90 2.69
C PHE A 32 25.15 10.15 3.54
N ASP A 33 25.27 11.32 2.92
CA ASP A 33 25.20 12.64 3.58
C ASP A 33 23.75 13.02 3.91
N PHE A 34 23.15 12.32 4.88
CA PHE A 34 21.86 12.69 5.43
C PHE A 34 22.00 13.93 6.32
N MET A 35 21.09 14.90 6.14
CA MET A 35 21.01 16.08 7.00
C MET A 35 20.84 15.70 8.49
N ASP A 36 19.98 14.72 8.75
CA ASP A 36 19.82 14.06 10.04
C ASP A 36 19.83 12.54 9.81
N PRO A 37 20.94 11.83 10.09
CA PRO A 37 21.04 10.41 9.74
C PRO A 37 20.05 9.56 10.56
N PRO A 38 19.43 8.54 9.94
CA PRO A 38 18.63 7.57 10.66
C PRO A 38 19.50 6.68 11.56
N PRO A 39 18.91 6.06 12.60
CA PRO A 39 19.62 5.06 13.40
C PRO A 39 20.07 3.88 12.52
N ALA A 40 21.29 3.40 12.72
CA ALA A 40 21.85 2.28 11.94
C ALA A 40 20.98 1.02 12.02
N GLN A 41 20.35 0.77 13.17
CA GLN A 41 19.42 -0.36 13.35
C GLN A 41 18.21 -0.28 12.42
N THR A 42 17.67 0.93 12.19
CA THR A 42 16.53 1.13 11.29
C THR A 42 16.92 0.90 9.84
N LEU A 43 18.12 1.35 9.44
CA LEU A 43 18.69 1.06 8.12
C LEU A 43 18.87 -0.44 7.90
N LEU A 44 19.46 -1.14 8.87
CA LEU A 44 19.66 -2.59 8.83
C LEU A 44 18.33 -3.34 8.69
N THR A 45 17.34 -2.99 9.51
CA THR A 45 16.02 -3.62 9.48
C THR A 45 15.33 -3.43 8.12
N ALA A 46 15.46 -2.25 7.52
CA ALA A 46 14.89 -1.97 6.21
C ALA A 46 15.64 -2.71 5.08
N LEU A 47 16.97 -2.83 5.16
CA LEU A 47 17.75 -3.65 4.23
C LEU A 47 17.40 -5.14 4.33
N GLU A 48 17.25 -5.67 5.55
CA GLU A 48 16.81 -7.04 5.79
C GLU A 48 15.41 -7.30 5.24
N GLN A 49 14.48 -6.36 5.42
CA GLN A 49 13.15 -6.44 4.82
C GLN A 49 13.21 -6.49 3.29
N LEU A 50 14.00 -5.62 2.66
CA LEU A 50 14.14 -5.59 1.21
C LEU A 50 14.82 -6.86 0.67
N TYR A 51 15.79 -7.41 1.40
CA TYR A 51 16.40 -8.70 1.09
C TYR A 51 15.40 -9.85 1.19
N ALA A 52 14.60 -9.91 2.27
CA ALA A 52 13.52 -10.91 2.42
C ALA A 52 12.45 -10.80 1.31
N LEU A 53 12.24 -9.60 0.77
CA LEU A 53 11.40 -9.37 -0.39
C LEU A 53 12.07 -9.72 -1.73
N SER A 54 13.33 -10.16 -1.72
CA SER A 54 14.12 -10.41 -2.93
C SER A 54 14.29 -9.17 -3.81
N ALA A 55 14.12 -7.98 -3.22
CA ALA A 55 14.40 -6.70 -3.87
C ALA A 55 15.91 -6.44 -3.92
N LEU A 56 16.65 -6.96 -2.93
CA LEU A 56 18.11 -6.94 -2.88
C LEU A 56 18.68 -8.37 -3.03
N ASP A 57 19.89 -8.49 -3.57
CA ASP A 57 20.67 -9.73 -3.59
C ASP A 57 21.59 -9.87 -2.36
N ASP A 58 22.40 -10.93 -2.33
CA ASP A 58 23.33 -11.24 -1.23
C ASP A 58 24.44 -10.19 -1.07
N GLU A 59 24.70 -9.40 -2.11
CA GLU A 59 25.67 -8.30 -2.09
C GLU A 59 25.01 -6.96 -1.69
N GLY A 60 23.69 -6.96 -1.43
CA GLY A 60 22.93 -5.76 -1.10
C GLY A 60 22.70 -4.83 -2.29
N LEU A 61 22.80 -5.36 -3.51
CA LEU A 61 22.53 -4.67 -4.77
C LEU A 61 21.09 -4.92 -5.22
N LEU A 62 20.57 -3.99 -6.02
CA LEU A 62 19.18 -4.01 -6.45
C LEU A 62 18.94 -5.05 -7.56
N THR A 63 18.06 -6.01 -7.29
CA THR A 63 17.69 -7.06 -8.26
C THR A 63 16.80 -6.53 -9.37
N ARG A 64 16.56 -7.34 -10.42
CA ARG A 64 15.57 -6.99 -11.45
C ARG A 64 14.15 -6.83 -10.87
N LEU A 65 13.80 -7.63 -9.85
CA LEU A 65 12.54 -7.48 -9.13
C LEU A 65 12.54 -6.18 -8.33
N GLY A 66 13.61 -5.89 -7.59
CA GLY A 66 13.75 -4.64 -6.83
C GLY A 66 13.64 -3.39 -7.69
N ARG A 67 14.22 -3.39 -8.90
CA ARG A 67 14.06 -2.29 -9.86
C ARG A 67 12.60 -2.08 -10.25
N LYS A 68 11.87 -3.14 -10.60
CA LYS A 68 10.43 -3.06 -10.89
C LYS A 68 9.64 -2.56 -9.68
N MET A 69 9.99 -3.00 -8.47
CA MET A 69 9.33 -2.56 -7.24
C MET A 69 9.52 -1.05 -7.00
N ALA A 70 10.69 -0.50 -7.35
CA ALA A 70 10.99 0.93 -7.18
C ALA A 70 10.16 1.84 -8.09
N ASP A 71 9.60 1.33 -9.19
CA ASP A 71 8.72 2.10 -10.09
C ASP A 71 7.33 2.36 -9.46
N PHE A 72 6.92 1.58 -8.46
CA PHE A 72 5.63 1.73 -7.80
C PHE A 72 5.71 2.72 -6.63
N PRO A 73 4.83 3.74 -6.57
CA PRO A 73 4.82 4.74 -5.50
C PRO A 73 4.12 4.22 -4.23
N MET A 74 4.61 3.11 -3.68
CA MET A 74 3.98 2.41 -2.57
C MET A 74 4.97 1.57 -1.75
N GLU A 75 4.47 0.96 -0.67
CA GLU A 75 5.28 0.08 0.16
C GLU A 75 5.81 -1.13 -0.63
N PRO A 76 7.11 -1.51 -0.47
CA PRO A 76 7.72 -2.64 -1.17
C PRO A 76 6.94 -3.96 -1.04
N ASN A 77 6.34 -4.22 0.12
CA ASN A 77 5.51 -5.42 0.35
C ASN A 77 4.34 -5.51 -0.63
N LEU A 78 3.65 -4.38 -0.84
CA LEU A 78 2.49 -4.31 -1.72
C LEU A 78 2.91 -4.31 -3.19
N ALA A 79 4.04 -3.66 -3.52
CA ALA A 79 4.61 -3.71 -4.86
C ALA A 79 5.00 -5.15 -5.26
N LYS A 80 5.64 -5.90 -4.36
CA LYS A 80 5.97 -7.33 -4.58
C LYS A 80 4.71 -8.16 -4.81
N MET A 81 3.67 -7.95 -3.99
CA MET A 81 2.39 -8.65 -4.13
C MET A 81 1.74 -8.38 -5.50
N LEU A 82 1.76 -7.12 -5.96
CA LEU A 82 1.23 -6.74 -7.26
C LEU A 82 2.03 -7.38 -8.42
N ILE A 83 3.36 -7.36 -8.34
CA ILE A 83 4.21 -7.96 -9.39
C ILE A 83 4.00 -9.48 -9.45
N ALA A 84 3.98 -10.16 -8.31
CA ALA A 84 3.76 -11.61 -8.24
C ALA A 84 2.35 -12.02 -8.71
N SER A 85 1.35 -11.15 -8.55
CA SER A 85 -0.02 -11.43 -8.99
C SER A 85 -0.16 -11.57 -10.51
N VAL A 86 0.76 -10.98 -11.28
CA VAL A 86 0.80 -11.12 -12.74
C VAL A 86 1.17 -12.56 -13.12
N ASP A 87 2.19 -13.11 -12.49
CA ASP A 87 2.66 -14.48 -12.74
C ASP A 87 1.61 -15.53 -12.29
N LEU A 88 0.83 -15.20 -11.26
CA LEU A 88 -0.24 -16.06 -10.72
C LEU A 88 -1.61 -15.86 -11.42
N GLY A 89 -1.73 -14.90 -12.34
CA GLY A 89 -2.96 -14.64 -13.09
C GLY A 89 -4.12 -14.03 -12.28
N CYS A 90 -3.84 -13.37 -11.14
CA CYS A 90 -4.85 -12.76 -10.25
C CYS A 90 -4.62 -11.24 -10.06
N SER A 91 -4.05 -10.58 -11.08
CA SER A 91 -3.66 -9.18 -11.00
C SER A 91 -4.83 -8.21 -10.85
N GLU A 92 -5.98 -8.50 -11.45
CA GLU A 92 -7.17 -7.62 -11.39
C GLU A 92 -7.75 -7.50 -9.97
N GLU A 93 -7.81 -8.62 -9.25
CA GLU A 93 -8.25 -8.70 -7.86
C GLU A 93 -7.24 -8.05 -6.94
N ILE A 94 -5.96 -8.40 -7.08
CA ILE A 94 -4.88 -7.88 -6.23
C ILE A 94 -4.72 -6.37 -6.41
N LEU A 95 -4.80 -5.87 -7.64
CA LEU A 95 -4.79 -4.43 -7.93
C LEU A 95 -5.92 -3.69 -7.20
N SER A 96 -7.10 -4.31 -7.12
CA SER A 96 -8.26 -3.73 -6.42
C SER A 96 -8.07 -3.76 -4.90
N VAL A 97 -7.54 -4.86 -4.35
CA VAL A 97 -7.20 -4.97 -2.91
C VAL A 97 -6.14 -3.94 -2.53
N VAL A 98 -5.05 -3.86 -3.30
CA VAL A 98 -3.96 -2.89 -3.10
C VAL A 98 -4.50 -1.47 -3.09
N ALA A 99 -5.30 -1.09 -4.08
CA ALA A 99 -5.87 0.25 -4.16
C ALA A 99 -6.78 0.59 -2.97
N MET A 100 -7.50 -0.40 -2.44
CA MET A 100 -8.34 -0.25 -1.25
C MET A 100 -7.52 -0.15 0.05
N LEU A 101 -6.34 -0.77 0.12
CA LEU A 101 -5.41 -0.63 1.24
C LEU A 101 -4.67 0.72 1.25
N SER A 102 -4.48 1.33 0.08
CA SER A 102 -3.86 2.65 -0.05
C SER A 102 -4.75 3.81 0.41
N VAL A 103 -6.04 3.57 0.65
CA VAL A 103 -6.97 4.58 1.17
C VAL A 103 -7.28 4.36 2.63
N GLN A 104 -7.61 5.45 3.32
CA GLN A 104 -8.08 5.39 4.70
C GLN A 104 -9.42 4.66 4.80
N ASN A 105 -9.75 4.23 6.03
CA ASN A 105 -10.96 3.47 6.39
C ASN A 105 -12.18 3.77 5.48
N VAL A 106 -12.54 2.77 4.70
CA VAL A 106 -13.64 2.85 3.73
C VAL A 106 -15.00 2.83 4.41
N PHE A 107 -15.11 2.14 5.54
CA PHE A 107 -16.34 2.04 6.31
C PHE A 107 -16.56 3.28 7.18
N TYR A 108 -17.81 3.72 7.25
CA TYR A 108 -18.26 4.83 8.08
C TYR A 108 -19.17 4.29 9.20
N ARG A 109 -18.85 4.58 10.46
CA ARG A 109 -19.60 4.06 11.62
C ARG A 109 -20.06 5.19 12.53
N PRO A 110 -21.18 5.88 12.20
CA PRO A 110 -21.74 6.94 13.04
C PRO A 110 -22.27 6.38 14.37
N LYS A 111 -22.05 7.12 15.47
CA LYS A 111 -22.42 6.71 16.84
C LYS A 111 -23.92 6.40 17.00
N GLU A 112 -24.78 7.14 16.31
CA GLU A 112 -26.24 6.98 16.39
C GLU A 112 -26.78 5.76 15.62
N LYS A 113 -26.03 5.27 14.61
CA LYS A 113 -26.48 4.20 13.70
C LYS A 113 -25.51 3.02 13.65
N GLN A 114 -24.80 2.75 14.76
CA GLN A 114 -23.79 1.69 14.82
C GLN A 114 -24.36 0.32 14.42
N GLY A 115 -25.53 -0.07 14.95
CA GLY A 115 -26.15 -1.35 14.61
C GLY A 115 -26.51 -1.48 13.11
N GLN A 116 -26.94 -0.40 12.47
CA GLN A 116 -27.24 -0.41 11.02
C GLN A 116 -25.96 -0.50 10.18
N ALA A 117 -24.91 0.23 10.58
CA ALA A 117 -23.62 0.19 9.90
C ALA A 117 -22.97 -1.21 10.02
N ASP A 118 -23.02 -1.81 11.20
CA ASP A 118 -22.46 -3.13 11.45
C ASP A 118 -23.25 -4.21 10.68
N ALA A 119 -24.58 -4.13 10.63
CA ALA A 119 -25.42 -5.02 9.82
C ALA A 119 -25.14 -4.90 8.31
N LYS A 120 -24.85 -3.69 7.81
CA LYS A 120 -24.46 -3.48 6.40
C LYS A 120 -23.06 -4.01 6.13
N LYS A 121 -22.09 -3.75 7.01
CA LYS A 121 -20.73 -4.27 6.89
C LYS A 121 -20.71 -5.80 6.89
N ALA A 122 -21.52 -6.44 7.74
CA ALA A 122 -21.63 -7.90 7.81
C ALA A 122 -22.06 -8.54 6.48
N LYS A 123 -22.80 -7.83 5.61
CA LYS A 123 -23.18 -8.33 4.28
C LYS A 123 -22.01 -8.46 3.31
N PHE A 124 -20.94 -7.70 3.53
CA PHE A 124 -19.74 -7.73 2.69
C PHE A 124 -18.65 -8.63 3.26
N HIS A 125 -18.83 -9.10 4.50
CA HIS A 125 -17.84 -9.92 5.20
C HIS A 125 -17.63 -11.24 4.47
N GLN A 126 -16.37 -11.49 4.10
CA GLN A 126 -15.93 -12.77 3.54
C GLN A 126 -15.23 -13.59 4.64
N PRO A 127 -15.66 -14.83 4.92
CA PRO A 127 -15.01 -15.70 5.91
C PRO A 127 -13.51 -15.91 5.67
N GLU A 128 -13.08 -15.80 4.42
CA GLU A 128 -11.70 -16.00 3.98
C GLU A 128 -10.79 -14.82 4.35
N GLY A 129 -11.34 -13.65 4.68
CA GLY A 129 -10.58 -12.57 5.29
C GLY A 129 -10.99 -11.13 4.93
N ASP A 130 -10.38 -10.18 5.61
CA ASP A 130 -10.67 -8.75 5.48
C ASP A 130 -10.26 -8.17 4.11
N HIS A 131 -9.16 -8.65 3.51
CA HIS A 131 -8.76 -8.22 2.17
C HIS A 131 -9.79 -8.59 1.10
N LEU A 132 -10.40 -9.78 1.21
CA LEU A 132 -11.47 -10.23 0.33
C LEU A 132 -12.80 -9.50 0.60
N THR A 133 -13.02 -9.11 1.86
CA THR A 133 -14.11 -8.19 2.21
C THR A 133 -13.95 -6.84 1.49
N LEU A 134 -12.75 -6.25 1.48
CA LEU A 134 -12.48 -5.01 0.73
C LEU A 134 -12.69 -5.18 -0.78
N LEU A 135 -12.27 -6.32 -1.34
CA LEU A 135 -12.50 -6.66 -2.74
C LEU A 135 -14.00 -6.74 -3.06
N THR A 136 -14.78 -7.39 -2.20
CA THR A 136 -16.24 -7.51 -2.33
C THR A 136 -16.92 -6.14 -2.32
N VAL A 137 -16.49 -5.25 -1.43
CA VAL A 137 -16.98 -3.86 -1.37
C VAL A 137 -16.68 -3.10 -2.66
N TYR A 138 -15.45 -3.19 -3.16
CA TYR A 138 -15.06 -2.52 -4.41
C TYR A 138 -15.86 -3.05 -5.61
N ASN A 139 -16.02 -4.36 -5.72
CA ASN A 139 -16.79 -5.00 -6.78
C ASN A 139 -18.27 -4.65 -6.71
N GLY A 140 -18.86 -4.59 -5.51
CA GLY A 140 -20.24 -4.15 -5.31
C GLY A 140 -20.46 -2.70 -5.74
N TRP A 141 -19.50 -1.82 -5.44
CA TRP A 141 -19.54 -0.42 -5.87
C TRP A 141 -19.38 -0.27 -7.39
N LYS A 142 -18.46 -1.04 -7.99
CA LYS A 142 -18.24 -1.10 -9.44
C LYS A 142 -19.49 -1.60 -10.18
N ALA A 143 -20.13 -2.66 -9.69
CA ALA A 143 -21.39 -3.17 -10.24
C ALA A 143 -22.53 -2.14 -10.14
N SER A 144 -22.50 -1.31 -9.11
CA SER A 144 -23.43 -0.20 -8.90
C SER A 144 -23.06 1.06 -9.71
N LYS A 145 -22.20 0.92 -10.75
CA LYS A 145 -21.74 2.00 -11.63
C LYS A 145 -21.12 3.19 -10.87
N PHE A 146 -20.36 2.90 -9.81
CA PHE A 146 -19.69 3.93 -9.00
C PHE A 146 -20.66 4.93 -8.32
N SER A 147 -21.87 4.46 -7.97
CA SER A 147 -22.94 5.27 -7.39
C SER A 147 -22.60 5.80 -5.98
N ASN A 148 -22.74 7.12 -5.80
CA ASN A 148 -22.65 7.76 -4.48
C ASN A 148 -23.80 7.35 -3.53
N PRO A 149 -25.09 7.31 -3.98
CA PRO A 149 -26.18 6.79 -3.17
C PRO A 149 -25.91 5.39 -2.61
N TRP A 150 -25.35 4.49 -3.44
CA TRP A 150 -24.99 3.14 -2.99
C TRP A 150 -23.97 3.16 -1.85
N CYS A 151 -22.98 4.05 -1.91
CA CYS A 151 -22.03 4.21 -0.80
C CYS A 151 -22.73 4.66 0.49
N TYR A 152 -23.64 5.64 0.38
CA TYR A 152 -24.37 6.16 1.54
C TYR A 152 -25.25 5.09 2.20
N GLU A 153 -26.01 4.33 1.40
CA GLU A 153 -26.88 3.24 1.90
C GLU A 153 -26.13 2.07 2.55
N ASN A 154 -24.86 1.90 2.20
CA ASN A 154 -24.00 0.83 2.72
C ASN A 154 -22.97 1.34 3.74
N PHE A 155 -23.10 2.59 4.21
CA PHE A 155 -22.17 3.19 5.18
C PHE A 155 -20.71 3.16 4.71
N ILE A 156 -20.49 3.46 3.43
CA ILE A 156 -19.19 3.52 2.78
C ILE A 156 -18.86 4.97 2.43
N GLN A 157 -17.60 5.35 2.62
CA GLN A 157 -17.13 6.69 2.28
C GLN A 157 -16.88 6.82 0.78
N ALA A 158 -17.78 7.50 0.07
CA ALA A 158 -17.67 7.70 -1.39
C ALA A 158 -16.36 8.39 -1.81
N ARG A 159 -15.83 9.31 -1.00
CA ARG A 159 -14.56 9.99 -1.26
C ARG A 159 -13.38 9.00 -1.26
N SER A 160 -13.33 8.10 -0.28
CA SER A 160 -12.28 7.07 -0.19
C SER A 160 -12.37 6.09 -1.35
N MET A 161 -13.58 5.69 -1.76
CA MET A 161 -13.79 4.81 -2.92
C MET A 161 -13.31 5.43 -4.23
N ARG A 162 -13.60 6.72 -4.47
CA ARG A 162 -13.09 7.44 -5.65
C ARG A 162 -11.57 7.51 -5.65
N ARG A 163 -10.97 7.84 -4.50
CA ARG A 163 -9.50 7.85 -4.38
C ARG A 163 -8.90 6.48 -4.64
N ALA A 164 -9.52 5.40 -4.16
CA ALA A 164 -9.08 4.03 -4.46
C ALA A 164 -9.17 3.74 -5.95
N GLN A 165 -10.24 4.18 -6.63
CA GLN A 165 -10.36 4.04 -8.08
C GLN A 165 -9.24 4.78 -8.84
N ASP A 166 -8.87 5.99 -8.40
CA ASP A 166 -7.81 6.77 -9.03
C ASP A 166 -6.44 6.10 -8.83
N VAL A 167 -6.14 5.62 -7.61
CA VAL A 167 -4.92 4.83 -7.32
C VAL A 167 -4.88 3.57 -8.17
N ARG A 168 -6.00 2.85 -8.28
CA ARG A 168 -6.11 1.64 -9.11
C ARG A 168 -5.75 1.92 -10.57
N LYS A 169 -6.25 3.03 -11.13
CA LYS A 169 -5.94 3.44 -12.51
C LYS A 169 -4.47 3.81 -12.69
N GLN A 170 -3.89 4.51 -11.72
CA GLN A 170 -2.46 4.88 -11.75
C GLN A 170 -1.58 3.63 -11.72
N LEU A 171 -1.87 2.69 -10.82
CA LEU A 171 -1.12 1.44 -10.70
C LEU A 171 -1.23 0.59 -11.96
N LEU A 172 -2.43 0.48 -12.55
CA LEU A 172 -2.62 -0.21 -13.83
C LEU A 172 -1.75 0.40 -14.95
N GLY A 173 -1.72 1.73 -15.04
CA GLY A 173 -0.89 2.43 -16.02
C GLY A 173 0.62 2.28 -15.81
N ILE A 174 1.08 1.88 -14.62
CA ILE A 174 2.47 1.50 -14.36
C ILE A 174 2.70 0.04 -14.74
N MET A 175 1.74 -0.85 -14.47
CA MET A 175 1.83 -2.27 -14.83
C MET A 175 1.83 -2.52 -16.35
N ASP A 176 1.17 -1.67 -17.12
CA ASP A 176 1.09 -1.76 -18.59
C ASP A 176 2.36 -1.23 -19.30
N ARG A 177 3.34 -0.69 -18.57
CA ARG A 177 4.63 -0.21 -19.10
C ARG A 177 5.69 -1.30 -19.12
#